data_AF-A0A1I5A4B3-F1
#
_entry.id   AF-A0A1I5A4B3-F1
#
_cell.length_a   1.000
_cell.length_b   1.000
_cell.length_c   1.000
_cell.angle_alpha   90.00
_cell.angle_beta   90.00
_cell.angle_gamma   90.00
#
_symmetry.space_group_name_H-M   'P 1'
#
loop_
_entity.id
_entity.type
_entity.pdbx_description
1 polymer ?
#
loop_
_entity_poly.entity_id
_entity_poly.type
_entity_poly.pdbx_seq_one_letter_code
_entity_poly.pdbx_strand_id
1 'polypeptide(L)' 'MPECPGAPPHGAPRDLDDDLVADVAKALGTNTKKETVNTALREVLESRRRALALARLRAAAGDGAFDLELFENKGNHRW' A
#
# COMPACT_ATOMS: atom_id res chain seq x y z
N MET A 1 20.19 11.83 43.81
CA MET A 1 18.80 11.50 43.44
C MET A 1 18.85 10.38 42.41
N PRO A 2 18.00 9.35 42.59
CA PRO A 2 18.24 7.96 42.22
C PRO A 2 18.10 7.66 40.73
N GLU A 3 18.85 6.66 40.28
CA GLU A 3 18.58 5.88 39.08
C GLU A 3 17.09 5.48 38.99
N CYS A 4 16.40 5.94 37.94
CA CYS A 4 15.01 5.57 37.69
C CYS A 4 14.91 4.07 37.37
N PRO A 5 14.15 3.26 38.12
CA PRO A 5 13.92 1.87 37.80
C PRO A 5 12.74 1.76 36.81
N GLY A 6 12.95 1.09 35.68
CA GLY A 6 11.84 0.68 34.80
C GLY A 6 11.84 1.19 33.37
N ALA A 7 13.01 1.40 32.74
CA ALA A 7 13.04 1.37 31.28
C ALA A 7 12.73 -0.08 30.83
N PRO A 8 11.65 -0.32 30.07
CA PRO A 8 11.38 -1.66 29.55
C PRO A 8 12.58 -2.12 28.71
N PRO A 9 12.98 -3.40 28.77
CA PRO A 9 14.10 -3.89 27.99
C PRO A 9 13.83 -3.59 26.52
N HIS A 10 14.85 -3.02 25.87
CA HIS A 10 14.90 -2.74 24.44
C HIS A 10 14.08 -3.77 23.66
N GLY A 11 13.11 -3.26 22.91
CA GLY A 11 12.08 -4.05 22.23
C GLY A 11 12.66 -5.33 21.63
N ALA A 12 11.89 -6.41 21.80
CA ALA A 12 12.17 -7.74 21.28
C ALA A 12 13.02 -7.69 20.01
N PRO A 13 14.10 -8.49 19.90
CA PRO A 13 14.87 -8.58 18.67
C PRO A 13 13.86 -8.87 17.58
N ARG A 14 13.65 -7.87 16.73
CA ARG A 14 12.69 -7.97 15.64
C ARG A 14 13.38 -8.88 14.65
N ASP A 15 13.18 -10.17 14.83
CA ASP A 15 13.73 -11.23 14.00
C ASP A 15 13.28 -10.93 12.59
N LEU A 16 14.19 -10.36 11.83
CA LEU A 16 13.98 -9.85 10.50
C LEU A 16 14.90 -10.65 9.62
N ASP A 17 14.29 -11.39 8.71
CA ASP A 17 15.00 -12.22 7.77
C ASP A 17 15.90 -11.32 6.89
N ASP A 18 17.21 -11.40 7.13
CA ASP A 18 18.19 -10.54 6.48
C ASP A 18 18.40 -10.90 5.00
N ASP A 19 18.15 -12.16 4.62
CA ASP A 19 18.17 -12.61 3.22
C ASP A 19 16.99 -12.00 2.46
N LEU A 20 15.80 -11.98 3.07
CA LEU A 20 14.64 -11.29 2.51
C LEU A 20 14.90 -9.78 2.33
N VAL A 21 15.50 -9.14 3.33
CA VAL A 21 15.85 -7.71 3.24
C VAL A 21 16.89 -7.47 2.15
N ALA A 22 17.86 -8.38 1.96
CA ALA A 22 18.85 -8.26 0.90
C ALA A 22 18.23 -8.38 -0.50
N ASP A 23 17.26 -9.28 -0.68
CA ASP A 23 16.55 -9.43 -1.95
C ASP A 23 15.73 -8.18 -2.29
N VAL A 24 14.99 -7.67 -1.30
CA VAL A 24 14.22 -6.43 -1.44
C VAL A 24 15.15 -5.23 -1.65
N ALA A 25 16.31 -5.19 -1.00
CA ALA A 25 17.29 -4.11 -1.20
C ALA A 25 17.82 -4.08 -2.63
N LYS A 26 18.07 -5.24 -3.24
CA LYS A 26 18.44 -5.36 -4.66
C LYS A 26 17.30 -4.91 -5.57
N ALA A 27 16.08 -5.33 -5.27
CA ALA A 27 14.89 -4.96 -6.06
C ALA A 27 14.60 -3.45 -6.00
N LEU A 28 14.81 -2.83 -4.83
CA LEU A 28 14.57 -1.40 -4.59
C LEU A 28 15.79 -0.52 -4.89
N GLY A 29 16.98 -1.10 -5.10
CA GLY A 29 18.23 -0.35 -5.27
C GLY A 29 18.68 0.40 -4.02
N THR A 30 18.29 -0.05 -2.83
CA THR A 30 18.55 0.63 -1.56
C THR A 30 19.83 0.13 -0.91
N ASN A 31 20.58 1.04 -0.28
CA ASN A 31 21.90 0.72 0.28
C ASN A 31 21.87 0.35 1.78
N THR A 32 20.74 0.58 2.46
CA THR A 32 20.62 0.28 3.90
C THR A 32 19.37 -0.53 4.21
N LYS A 33 19.46 -1.41 5.21
CA LYS A 33 18.32 -2.23 5.68
C LYS A 33 17.13 -1.35 6.10
N LYS A 34 17.39 -0.24 6.80
CA LYS A 34 16.35 0.71 7.24
C LYS A 34 15.64 1.35 6.05
N GLU A 35 16.39 1.79 5.04
CA GLU A 35 15.83 2.36 3.82
C GLU A 35 15.00 1.33 3.06
N THR A 36 15.53 0.11 2.91
CA THR A 36 14.84 -1.02 2.29
C THR A 36 13.49 -1.30 2.94
N VAL A 37 13.46 -1.45 4.27
CA VAL A 37 12.22 -1.73 5.02
C VAL A 37 11.23 -0.57 4.93
N ASN A 38 11.71 0.67 5.05
CA ASN A 38 10.84 1.85 4.95
C ASN A 38 10.23 2.00 3.56
N THR A 39 11.01 1.76 2.51
CA THR A 39 10.53 1.83 1.13
C THR A 39 9.56 0.70 0.83
N ALA A 40 9.89 -0.55 1.20
CA ALA A 40 9.01 -1.70 1.05
C ALA A 40 7.67 -1.51 1.76
N LEU A 41 7.68 -0.98 2.99
CA LEU A 41 6.44 -0.72 3.73
C LEU A 41 5.58 0.36 3.05
N ARG A 42 6.20 1.40 2.49
CA ARG A 42 5.48 2.44 1.73
C ARG A 42 4.84 1.86 0.49
N GLU A 43 5.56 1.05 -0.27
CA GLU A 43 5.02 0.39 -1.47
C GLU A 43 3.87 -0.57 -1.15
N VAL A 44 3.97 -1.35 -0.08
CA VAL A 44 2.88 -2.24 0.36
C VAL A 44 1.62 -1.44 0.70
N LEU A 45 1.77 -0.30 1.40
CA LEU A 45 0.64 0.58 1.72
C LEU A 45 0.01 1.20 0.47
N GLU A 46 0.83 1.65 -0.48
CA GLU A 46 0.34 2.17 -1.76
C GLU A 46 -0.36 1.09 -2.60
N SER A 47 0.25 -0.09 -2.70
CA SER A 47 -0.33 -1.24 -3.40
C SER A 47 -1.69 -1.62 -2.81
N ARG A 48 -1.80 -1.67 -1.48
CA ARG A 48 -3.06 -1.93 -0.78
C ARG A 48 -4.10 -0.83 -1.03
N ARG A 49 -3.69 0.44 -1.04
CA ARG A 49 -4.59 1.57 -1.35
C ARG A 49 -5.13 1.47 -2.77
N ARG A 50 -4.27 1.13 -3.75
CA ARG A 50 -4.65 0.92 -5.15
C ARG A 50 -5.62 -0.27 -5.29
N ALA A 51 -5.33 -1.40 -4.63
CA ALA A 51 -6.21 -2.57 -4.64
C ALA A 51 -7.60 -2.25 -4.08
N LEU A 52 -7.70 -1.49 -2.99
CA LEU A 52 -8.99 -1.06 -2.43
C LEU A 52 -9.73 -0.09 -3.36
N ALA A 53 -9.03 0.82 -4.02
CA ALA A 53 -9.64 1.71 -5.00
C ALA A 53 -10.20 0.93 -6.20
N LEU A 54 -9.45 -0.05 -6.70
CA LEU A 54 -9.89 -0.95 -7.77
C LEU A 54 -11.09 -1.81 -7.35
N ALA A 55 -11.10 -2.32 -6.12
CA ALA A 55 -12.23 -3.07 -5.60
C ALA A 55 -13.50 -2.20 -5.51
N ARG A 56 -13.37 -0.95 -5.05
CA ARG A 56 -14.48 0.02 -5.02
C ARG A 56 -14.98 0.37 -6.42
N LEU A 57 -14.06 0.61 -7.36
CA LEU A 57 -14.40 0.86 -8.75
C LEU A 57 -15.16 -0.32 -9.36
N ARG A 58 -14.69 -1.55 -9.11
CA ARG A 58 -15.36 -2.77 -9.58
C ARG A 58 -16.74 -2.95 -8.97
N ALA A 59 -16.91 -2.63 -7.68
CA ALA A 59 -18.21 -2.67 -7.03
C ALA A 59 -19.17 -1.64 -7.65
N ALA A 60 -18.72 -0.40 -7.86
CA ALA A 60 -19.51 0.63 -8.51
C ALA A 60 -19.89 0.25 -9.96
N ALA A 61 -18.97 -0.34 -10.72
CA ALA A 61 -19.26 -0.84 -12.07
C ALA A 61 -20.30 -1.97 -12.08
N GLY A 62 -20.24 -2.89 -11.11
CA GLY A 62 -21.21 -3.98 -10.97
C GLY A 62 -22.59 -3.54 -10.49
N ASP A 63 -22.67 -2.43 -9.75
CA ASP A 63 -23.91 -1.83 -9.25
C ASP A 63 -24.63 -0.94 -10.29
N GLY A 64 -24.06 -0.79 -11.50
CA GLY A 64 -24.63 0.08 -12.53
C GLY A 64 -24.35 1.57 -12.29
N ALA A 65 -23.33 1.92 -11.50
CA ALA A 65 -22.93 3.33 -11.30
C ALA A 65 -22.48 4.04 -12.59
N PHE A 66 -22.22 3.27 -13.64
CA PHE A 66 -22.14 3.76 -15.01
C PHE A 66 -23.42 3.38 -15.74
N ASP A 67 -24.32 4.35 -15.90
CA ASP A 67 -25.49 4.21 -16.77
C ASP A 67 -25.04 4.38 -18.23
N LEU A 68 -24.67 3.26 -18.84
CA LEU A 68 -24.23 3.20 -20.24
C LEU A 68 -25.39 3.49 -21.21
N GLU A 69 -26.64 3.20 -20.84
CA GLU A 69 -27.83 3.51 -21.65
C GLU A 69 -28.05 5.02 -21.76
N LEU A 70 -27.73 5.79 -20.70
CA LEU A 70 -27.75 7.26 -20.75
C LEU A 70 -26.76 7.84 -21.78
N PHE A 71 -25.61 7.21 -21.96
CA PHE A 71 -24.62 7.63 -22.96
C PHE A 71 -25.07 7.33 -24.39
N GLU A 72 -25.85 6.27 -24.61
CA GLU A 72 -26.39 5.90 -25.93
C GLU A 72 -27.49 6.87 -26.41
N ASN A 73 -28.27 7.45 -25.48
CA ASN A 73 -29.32 8.42 -25.82
C ASN A 73 -28.78 9.79 -26.32
N LYS A 74 -27.50 10.09 -26.09
CA LYS A 74 -26.87 11.36 -26.53
C LYS A 74 -26.65 11.42 -28.06
N GLY A 75 -26.79 10.29 -28.77
CA GLY A 75 -26.78 10.24 -30.24
C GLY A 75 -28.04 10.79 -30.90
N ASN A 76 -29.12 11.02 -30.14
CA ASN A 76 -30.42 11.43 -30.68
C ASN A 76 -30.68 12.95 -30.62
N HIS A 77 -29.67 13.76 -30.32
CA HIS A 77 -29.71 15.21 -30.48
C HIS A 77 -29.10 15.62 -31.82
N ARG A 78 -29.74 15.21 -32.92
CA ARG A 78 -29.38 15.62 -34.26
C ARG A 78 -30.07 16.95 -34.58
N TRP A 79 -29.32 18.04 -34.51
CA TRP A 79 -29.61 19.27 -35.25
C TRP A 79 -28.74 19.29 -36.50
#